data_AF-A0A4V2V452-F1
#
_entry.id   AF-A0A4V2V452-F1
#
_cell.length_a   1.000
_cell.length_b   1.000
_cell.length_c   1.000
_cell.angle_alpha   90.00
_cell.angle_beta   90.00
_cell.angle_gamma   90.00
#
_symmetry.space_group_name_H-M   'P 1'
#
loop_
_entity.id
_entity.type
_entity.pdbx_description
1 polymer ?
#
loop_
_entity_poly.entity_id
_entity_poly.type
_entity_poly.pdbx_seq_one_letter_code
_entity_poly.pdbx_strand_id
1 'polypeptide(L)' 'MTFSRASGHLIIIDHTRVPDALRGKGVGQALAEYAVSRARAGEWKIVPLCPFFKAQSRQHPEWSDVLQ' A
#
# COMPACT_ATOMS: atom_id res chain seq x y z
N MET A 1 0.79 -7.52 5.55
CA MET A 1 -0.16 -6.82 4.65
C MET A 1 -0.93 -7.88 3.88
N THR A 2 -2.23 -7.70 3.71
CA THR A 2 -3.06 -8.54 2.82
C THR A 2 -3.52 -7.71 1.64
N PHE A 3 -3.78 -8.38 0.52
CA PHE A 3 -4.32 -7.77 -0.68
C PHE A 3 -5.10 -8.81 -1.48
N SER A 4 -6.02 -8.32 -2.32
CA SER A 4 -6.75 -9.10 -3.31
C SER A 4 -6.39 -8.61 -4.70
N ARG A 5 -6.29 -9.52 -5.69
CA ARG A 5 -6.12 -9.15 -7.10
C ARG A 5 -7.49 -8.95 -7.74
N ALA A 6 -7.77 -7.73 -8.19
CA ALA A 6 -9.00 -7.42 -8.93
C ALA A 6 -8.83 -7.68 -10.43
N SER A 7 -7.61 -7.55 -10.95
CA SER A 7 -7.25 -7.92 -12.32
C SER A 7 -5.74 -8.20 -12.44
N GLY A 8 -5.25 -8.47 -13.65
CA GLY A 8 -3.82 -8.58 -13.92
C GLY A 8 -3.02 -7.32 -13.56
N HIS A 9 -3.67 -6.14 -13.61
CA HIS A 9 -3.06 -4.83 -13.42
C HIS A 9 -3.63 -4.03 -12.25
N LEU A 10 -4.46 -4.64 -11.39
CA LEU A 10 -5.09 -3.95 -10.27
C LEU A 10 -5.12 -4.84 -9.01
N ILE A 11 -4.59 -4.31 -7.92
CA ILE A 11 -4.70 -4.93 -6.59
C ILE A 11 -5.45 -4.02 -5.62
N ILE A 12 -6.08 -4.62 -4.64
CA ILE A 12 -6.78 -3.92 -3.55
C ILE A 12 -6.02 -4.25 -2.26
N ILE A 13 -5.46 -3.23 -1.60
CA ILE A 13 -4.85 -3.40 -0.28
C ILE A 13 -5.94 -3.17 0.75
N ASP A 14 -6.43 -4.26 1.35
CA ASP A 14 -7.57 -4.28 2.26
C ASP A 14 -7.17 -4.14 3.72
N HIS A 15 -6.01 -4.67 4.11
CA HIS A 15 -5.56 -4.64 5.51
C HIS A 15 -4.03 -4.60 5.66
N THR A 16 -3.57 -3.69 6.51
CA THR A 16 -2.16 -3.61 6.95
C THR A 16 -2.12 -3.78 8.46
N ARG A 17 -1.51 -4.87 8.94
CA ARG A 17 -1.26 -5.13 10.36
C ARG A 17 0.22 -4.98 10.66
N VAL A 18 0.54 -4.27 11.73
CA VAL A 18 1.88 -4.25 12.32
C VAL A 18 1.74 -4.83 13.73
N PRO A 19 2.50 -5.87 14.10
CA PRO A 19 2.53 -6.40 15.45
C PRO A 19 2.89 -5.31 16.48
N ASP A 20 2.34 -5.41 17.68
CA ASP A 20 2.51 -4.37 18.71
C ASP A 20 3.98 -4.18 19.11
N ALA A 21 4.77 -5.25 19.13
CA ALA A 21 6.22 -5.22 19.36
C ALA A 21 7.00 -4.39 18.32
N LEU A 22 6.39 -4.12 17.16
CA LEU A 22 6.98 -3.37 16.06
C LEU A 22 6.34 -1.98 15.86
N ARG A 23 5.38 -1.58 16.71
CA ARG A 23 4.82 -0.22 16.67
C ARG A 23 5.91 0.82 16.95
N GLY A 24 5.79 1.97 16.30
CA GLY A 24 6.77 3.06 16.40
C GLY A 24 8.08 2.83 15.64
N LYS A 25 8.28 1.67 15.00
CA LYS A 25 9.50 1.34 14.23
C LYS A 25 9.37 1.57 12.71
N GLY A 26 8.31 2.25 12.26
CA GLY A 26 8.12 2.56 10.83
C GLY A 26 7.74 1.37 9.93
N VAL A 27 7.47 0.18 10.49
CA VAL A 27 7.20 -1.05 9.69
C VAL A 27 6.00 -0.90 8.75
N GLY A 28 4.94 -0.22 9.20
CA GLY A 28 3.76 0.02 8.35
C GLY A 28 4.09 0.88 7.13
N GLN A 29 4.93 1.90 7.31
CA GLN A 29 5.37 2.78 6.24
C GLN A 29 6.27 2.02 5.26
N ALA A 30 7.25 1.26 5.75
CA ALA A 30 8.12 0.45 4.91
C ALA A 30 7.32 -0.57 4.06
N LEU A 31 6.27 -1.15 4.64
CA LEU A 31 5.34 -2.02 3.91
C LEU A 31 4.60 -1.26 2.79
N ALA A 32 4.14 -0.04 3.05
CA ALA A 32 3.44 0.78 2.06
C ALA A 32 4.34 1.23 0.91
N GLU A 33 5.52 1.75 1.23
CA GLU A 33 6.55 2.13 0.25
C GLU A 33 6.96 0.93 -0.63
N TYR A 34 7.14 -0.23 -0.01
CA TYR A 34 7.42 -1.47 -0.75
C TYR A 34 6.27 -1.79 -1.72
N ALA A 35 5.01 -1.76 -1.28
CA ALA A 35 3.87 -2.04 -2.15
C ALA A 35 3.83 -1.08 -3.36
N VAL A 36 4.05 0.22 -3.14
CA VAL A 36 4.11 1.23 -4.20
C VAL A 36 5.26 0.98 -5.17
N SER A 37 6.46 0.68 -4.68
CA SER A 37 7.61 0.38 -5.55
C SER A 37 7.36 -0.85 -6.44
N ARG A 38 6.71 -1.88 -5.89
CA ARG A 38 6.36 -3.10 -6.63
C ARG A 38 5.26 -2.82 -7.66
N ALA A 39 4.34 -1.92 -7.34
CA ALA A 39 3.29 -1.46 -8.26
C ALA A 39 3.89 -0.78 -9.49
N ARG A 40 4.84 0.15 -9.26
CA ARG A 40 5.58 0.82 -10.33
C ARG A 40 6.36 -0.16 -11.18
N ALA A 41 7.13 -1.04 -10.56
CA ALA A 41 7.98 -2.00 -11.27
C ALA A 41 7.19 -3.05 -12.06
N GLY A 42 5.96 -3.37 -11.63
CA GLY A 42 5.12 -4.35 -12.29
C GLY A 42 4.03 -3.76 -13.18
N GLU A 43 4.00 -2.44 -13.36
CA GLU A 43 2.99 -1.75 -14.18
C GLU A 43 1.54 -2.10 -13.78
N TRP A 44 1.30 -2.16 -12.46
CA TRP A 44 -0.03 -2.38 -11.88
C TRP A 44 -0.39 -1.31 -10.87
N LYS A 45 -1.69 -1.15 -10.61
CA LYS A 45 -2.28 -0.11 -9.77
C LYS A 45 -2.77 -0.67 -8.43
N ILE A 46 -2.92 0.22 -7.46
CA ILE A 46 -3.37 -0.09 -6.09
C ILE A 46 -4.65 0.69 -5.79
N VAL A 47 -5.66 -0.03 -5.30
CA VAL A 47 -6.82 0.57 -4.61
C VAL A 47 -6.57 0.52 -3.09
N PRO A 48 -6.45 1.67 -2.41
CA PRO A 48 -6.16 1.73 -0.99
C PRO A 48 -7.43 1.64 -0.14
N LEU A 49 -7.97 0.42 0.03
CA LEU A 49 -9.18 0.19 0.84
C LEU A 49 -8.89 0.22 2.35
N CYS A 50 -7.70 -0.24 2.75
CA CYS A 50 -7.23 -0.17 4.12
C CYS A 50 -7.13 1.29 4.61
N PRO A 51 -7.71 1.66 5.77
CA PRO A 51 -7.61 3.02 6.31
C PRO A 51 -6.17 3.50 6.51
N PHE A 52 -5.27 2.60 6.94
CA PHE A 52 -3.86 2.90 7.09
C PHE A 52 -3.23 3.30 5.75
N PHE A 53 -3.41 2.48 4.71
CA PHE A 53 -2.82 2.74 3.40
C PHE A 53 -3.41 4.00 2.75
N LYS A 54 -4.72 4.22 2.93
CA LYS A 54 -5.40 5.45 2.48
C LYS A 54 -4.87 6.71 3.19
N ALA A 55 -4.49 6.60 4.45
CA ALA A 55 -3.86 7.71 5.16
C ALA A 55 -2.44 7.97 4.64
N GLN A 56 -1.66 6.91 4.39
CA GLN A 56 -0.33 7.02 3.79
C GLN A 56 -0.39 7.63 2.39
N SER A 57 -1.30 7.18 1.53
CA SER A 57 -1.44 7.74 0.18
C SER A 57 -1.78 9.24 0.16
N ARG A 58 -2.46 9.76 1.20
CA ARG A 58 -2.72 11.19 1.35
C ARG A 58 -1.50 11.99 1.80
N GLN A 59 -0.60 11.36 2.56
CA GLN A 59 0.66 11.96 3.00
C GLN A 59 1.74 11.91 1.90
N HIS A 60 1.54 11.05 0.91
CA HIS A 60 2.45 10.82 -0.21
C HIS A 60 1.79 11.09 -1.57
N PRO A 61 1.59 12.37 -1.95
CA PRO A 61 1.00 12.73 -3.26
C PRO A 61 1.78 12.15 -4.44
N GLU A 62 3.09 11.91 -4.28
CA GLU A 62 3.94 11.30 -5.28
C GLU A 62 3.57 9.85 -5.61
N TRP A 63 2.71 9.18 -4.83
CA TRP A 63 2.20 7.84 -5.13
C TRP A 63 1.03 7.84 -6.11
N SER A 64 0.53 9.00 -6.52
CA SER A 64 -0.63 9.14 -7.42
C SER A 64 -0.46 8.42 -8.76
N ASP A 65 0.78 8.14 -9.18
CA ASP A 65 1.10 7.40 -10.39
C ASP A 65 0.74 5.91 -10.30
N VAL A 66 0.58 5.34 -9.12
CA VAL A 66 0.19 3.93 -8.93
C VAL A 66 -1.16 3.73 -8.24
N LEU A 67 -1.83 4.81 -7.84
CA LEU A 67 -3.13 4.73 -7.19
C LEU A 67 -4.26 4.78 -8.20
N GLN A 68 -5.36 4.09 -7.89
CA GLN A 68 -6.64 4.15 -8.59
C GLN A 68 -7.76 4.58 -7.64
#